data_AF-A0A7S2FWB0-F1
#
_entry.id   AF-A0A7S2FWB0-F1
#
_cell.length_a   1.000
_cell.length_b   1.000
_cell.length_c   1.000
_cell.angle_alpha   90.00
_cell.angle_beta   90.00
_cell.angle_gamma   90.00
#
_symmetry.space_group_name_H-M   'P 1'
#
loop_
_entity.id
_entity.type
_entity.pdbx_description
1 polymer ?
#
loop_
_entity_poly.entity_id
_entity_poly.type
_entity_poly.pdbx_seq_one_letter_code
_entity_poly.pdbx_strand_id
1 'polypeptide(L)'
;RNRVWTLEMVCRALRPFTMVWGANTDVGKTLISAGMCRTAGAGTRYLKPAQTGYPPDSDAETVRRLAALPERHLEVETLHAWRDPVSPHLAARREGWSVDDDALAAGIEGWLRGRAA
;
A
#
# COMPACT_ATOMS: atom_id res chain seq x y z
N ARG A 1 10.23 1.22 -22.37
CA ARG A 1 8.81 1.33 -21.98
C ARG A 1 8.62 0.54 -20.70
N ASN A 2 8.82 1.18 -19.54
CA ASN A 2 8.80 0.54 -18.22
C ASN A 2 7.36 0.24 -17.82
N ARG A 3 7.00 -1.05 -17.75
CA ARG A 3 5.75 -1.50 -17.12
C ARG A 3 5.99 -1.50 -15.61
N VAL A 4 5.49 -0.48 -14.92
CA VAL A 4 5.54 -0.38 -13.46
C VAL A 4 4.30 -1.06 -12.91
N TRP A 5 4.43 -2.35 -12.56
CA TRP A 5 3.40 -3.06 -11.81
C TRP A 5 3.39 -2.49 -10.39
N THR A 6 2.32 -1.81 -10.01
CA THR A 6 2.14 -1.32 -8.64
C THR A 6 1.18 -2.24 -7.90
N LEU A 7 1.59 -2.64 -6.69
CA LEU A 7 0.86 -3.56 -5.82
C LEU A 7 0.24 -2.82 -4.64
N GLU A 8 -1.04 -3.03 -4.39
CA GLU A 8 -1.73 -2.59 -3.17
C GLU A 8 -2.46 -3.77 -2.54
N MET A 9 -2.52 -3.82 -1.20
CA MET A 9 -3.22 -4.88 -0.48
C MET A 9 -4.29 -4.33 0.46
N VAL A 10 -5.46 -4.96 0.48
CA VAL A 10 -6.57 -4.71 1.40
C VAL A 10 -6.83 -5.99 2.20
N CYS A 11 -6.79 -5.92 3.53
CA CYS A 11 -6.97 -7.09 4.40
C CYS A 11 -8.10 -6.89 5.42
N ARG A 12 -8.97 -7.90 5.57
CA ARG A 12 -9.94 -8.00 6.66
C ARG A 12 -9.55 -9.14 7.60
N ALA A 13 -9.72 -8.91 8.90
CA ALA A 13 -9.22 -9.74 10.00
C ALA A 13 -9.63 -11.23 10.02
N LEU A 14 -10.51 -11.75 9.14
CA LEU A 14 -10.95 -13.16 9.16
C LEU A 14 -11.14 -13.82 7.76
N ARG A 15 -10.27 -13.47 6.78
CA ARG A 15 -10.20 -13.87 5.34
C ARG A 15 -11.05 -13.02 4.36
N PRO A 16 -10.65 -12.87 3.07
CA PRO A 16 -9.33 -13.03 2.45
C PRO A 16 -8.54 -11.70 2.41
N PHE A 17 -7.24 -11.76 2.10
CA PHE A 17 -6.51 -10.57 1.63
C PHE A 17 -6.83 -10.36 0.15
N THR A 18 -7.01 -9.11 -0.27
CA THR A 18 -7.23 -8.74 -1.67
C THR A 18 -6.06 -7.92 -2.16
N MET A 19 -5.56 -8.30 -3.32
CA MET A 19 -4.44 -7.63 -3.98
C MET A 19 -4.99 -6.84 -5.17
N VAL A 20 -4.75 -5.54 -5.17
CA VAL A 20 -5.19 -4.61 -6.21
C VAL A 20 -4.02 -4.38 -7.16
N TRP A 21 -4.20 -4.83 -8.40
CA TRP A 21 -3.25 -4.63 -9.49
C TRP A 21 -3.74 -3.52 -10.42
N GLY A 22 -2.82 -2.85 -11.11
CA GLY A 22 -3.17 -1.92 -12.17
C GLY A 22 -2.27 -2.08 -13.38
N ALA A 23 -2.85 -1.84 -14.56
CA ALA A 23 -2.13 -1.89 -15.83
C ALA A 23 -1.10 -0.75 -15.96
N ASN A 24 -1.28 0.35 -15.24
CA ASN A 24 -0.37 1.49 -15.22
C ASN A 24 -0.45 2.26 -13.89
N THR A 25 0.35 3.32 -13.76
CA THR A 25 0.14 4.38 -12.76
C THR A 25 -1.14 5.17 -13.07
N ASP A 26 -1.71 5.82 -12.06
CA ASP A 26 -2.89 6.71 -12.16
C ASP A 26 -4.19 6.12 -12.75
N VAL A 27 -4.27 4.79 -12.87
CA VAL A 27 -5.49 4.09 -13.31
C VAL A 27 -6.59 3.99 -12.23
N GLY A 28 -6.40 4.62 -11.06
CA GLY A 28 -7.40 4.65 -10.00
C GLY A 28 -7.33 3.52 -8.96
N LYS A 29 -6.18 2.82 -8.83
CA LYS A 29 -5.98 1.77 -7.80
C LYS A 29 -6.30 2.26 -6.39
N THR A 30 -5.71 3.38 -5.99
CA THR A 30 -5.90 3.99 -4.67
C THR A 30 -7.37 4.33 -4.39
N LEU A 31 -8.11 4.79 -5.41
CA LEU A 31 -9.54 5.08 -5.31
C LEU A 31 -10.37 3.81 -5.08
N ILE A 32 -10.08 2.74 -5.83
CA ILE A 32 -10.73 1.44 -5.66
C ILE A 32 -10.40 0.87 -4.27
N SER A 33 -9.13 0.90 -3.86
CA SER A 33 -8.68 0.46 -2.53
C SER A 33 -9.44 1.18 -1.41
N ALA A 34 -9.63 2.50 -1.53
CA ALA A 34 -10.40 3.29 -0.56
C ALA A 34 -11.89 2.88 -0.53
N GLY A 35 -12.51 2.68 -1.69
CA GLY A 35 -13.89 2.20 -1.80
C GLY A 35 -14.08 0.80 -1.21
N MET A 36 -13.13 -0.10 -1.44
CA MET A 36 -13.09 -1.41 -0.83
C MET A 36 -12.95 -1.32 0.69
N CYS A 37 -12.06 -0.46 1.19
CA CYS A 37 -11.90 -0.25 2.64
C CYS A 37 -13.21 0.25 3.27
N ARG A 38 -13.84 1.26 2.65
CA ARG A 38 -15.12 1.79 3.09
C ARG A 38 -16.22 0.72 3.13
N THR A 39 -16.27 -0.13 2.11
CA THR A 39 -17.28 -1.20 1.99
C THR A 39 -17.03 -2.32 3.00
N ALA A 40 -15.76 -2.67 3.25
CA ALA A 40 -15.38 -3.68 4.25
C ALA A 40 -15.66 -3.21 5.69
N GLY A 41 -15.55 -1.91 5.96
CA GLY A 41 -15.95 -1.29 7.22
C GLY A 41 -14.96 -1.55 8.36
N ALA A 42 -15.47 -1.85 9.55
CA ALA A 42 -14.67 -1.98 10.76
C ALA A 42 -13.67 -3.15 10.71
N GLY A 43 -12.45 -2.90 11.20
CA GLY A 43 -11.38 -3.89 11.24
C GLY A 43 -10.68 -4.09 9.90
N THR A 44 -10.79 -3.12 9.00
CA THR A 44 -10.11 -3.15 7.70
C THR A 44 -8.69 -2.64 7.81
N ARG A 45 -7.82 -3.18 6.97
CA ARG A 45 -6.43 -2.79 6.85
C ARG A 45 -6.07 -2.54 5.39
N TYR A 46 -5.21 -1.57 5.17
CA TYR A 46 -4.64 -1.24 3.88
C TYR A 46 -3.12 -1.20 3.99
N LEU A 47 -2.44 -1.85 3.06
CA LEU A 47 -0.98 -1.85 2.98
C LEU A 47 -0.53 -1.41 1.59
N LYS A 48 0.38 -0.44 1.58
CA LYS A 48 1.20 -0.08 0.42
C LYS A 48 2.65 -0.51 0.68
N PRO A 49 3.12 -1.65 0.12
CA PRO A 49 4.47 -2.13 0.41
C PRO A 49 5.57 -1.15 -0.05
N ALA A 50 5.37 -0.49 -1.18
CA ALA A 50 6.34 0.45 -1.76
C ALA A 50 5.64 1.72 -2.30
N GLN A 51 6.08 2.89 -1.83
CA GLN A 51 5.60 4.22 -2.23
C GLN A 51 6.77 5.06 -2.77
N THR A 52 6.54 5.84 -3.81
CA THR A 52 7.51 6.79 -4.37
C THR A 52 6.88 8.17 -4.39
N GLY A 53 7.67 9.24 -4.36
CA GLY A 53 7.12 10.61 -4.29
C GLY A 53 6.68 11.05 -2.89
N TYR A 54 7.09 10.34 -1.83
CA TYR A 54 6.73 10.69 -0.45
C TYR A 54 7.66 11.78 0.13
N PRO A 55 7.19 12.76 0.93
CA PRO A 55 5.85 12.92 1.48
C PRO A 55 4.76 13.61 0.63
N PRO A 56 5.04 14.32 -0.49
CA PRO A 56 3.96 14.92 -1.30
C PRO A 56 2.87 13.93 -1.69
N ASP A 57 3.26 12.69 -2.04
CA ASP A 57 2.36 11.60 -2.39
C ASP A 57 2.30 10.55 -1.27
N SER A 58 1.06 10.18 -0.88
CA SER A 58 0.80 9.08 0.04
C SER A 58 -0.53 8.40 -0.28
N ASP A 59 -0.44 7.18 -0.81
CA ASP A 59 -1.61 6.34 -1.04
C ASP A 59 -2.32 5.99 0.28
N ALA A 60 -1.55 5.76 1.35
CA ALA A 60 -2.09 5.47 2.68
C ALA A 60 -2.96 6.61 3.22
N GLU A 61 -2.48 7.87 3.13
CA GLU A 61 -3.28 9.04 3.54
C GLU A 61 -4.49 9.25 2.62
N THR A 62 -4.33 9.00 1.32
CA THR A 62 -5.43 9.09 0.36
C THR A 62 -6.52 8.07 0.69
N VAL A 63 -6.16 6.82 0.97
CA VAL A 63 -7.09 5.78 1.39
C VAL A 63 -7.75 6.12 2.72
N ARG A 64 -6.99 6.57 3.72
CA ARG A 64 -7.53 7.00 5.02
C ARG A 64 -8.60 8.08 4.84
N ARG A 65 -8.30 9.10 4.04
CA ARG A 65 -9.22 10.22 3.76
C ARG A 65 -10.47 9.77 3.00
N LEU A 66 -10.32 8.97 1.94
CA LEU A 66 -11.41 8.61 1.04
C LEU A 66 -12.29 7.47 1.56
N ALA A 67 -11.73 6.55 2.37
CA ALA A 67 -12.51 5.51 3.03
C ALA A 67 -13.49 6.11 4.06
N ALA A 68 -13.13 7.27 4.65
CA ALA A 68 -13.94 8.03 5.60
C ALA A 68 -14.46 7.17 6.77
N LEU A 69 -13.62 6.24 7.25
CA LEU A 69 -13.90 5.41 8.42
C LEU A 69 -13.29 6.05 9.68
N PRO A 70 -13.87 5.81 10.87
CA PRO A 70 -13.22 6.14 12.13
C PRO A 70 -11.82 5.53 12.19
N GLU A 71 -10.85 6.24 12.78
CA GLU A 71 -9.45 5.80 12.82
C GLU A 71 -9.27 4.40 13.41
N ARG A 72 -10.00 4.08 14.49
CA ARG A 72 -10.04 2.74 15.11
C ARG A 72 -10.53 1.61 14.17
N HIS A 73 -11.16 1.94 13.04
CA HIS A 73 -11.76 0.99 12.11
C HIS A 73 -10.87 0.71 10.89
N LEU A 74 -9.90 1.57 10.60
CA LEU A 74 -9.04 1.48 9.42
C LEU A 74 -7.57 1.69 9.81
N GLU A 75 -6.78 0.65 9.62
CA GLU A 75 -5.32 0.71 9.70
C GLU A 75 -4.78 0.88 8.29
N VAL A 76 -3.92 1.87 8.06
CA VAL A 76 -3.23 2.07 6.77
C VAL A 76 -1.73 2.15 7.04
N GLU A 77 -0.94 1.50 6.19
CA GLU A 77 0.51 1.47 6.36
C GLU A 77 1.25 1.52 5.03
N THR A 78 2.43 2.13 5.06
CA THR A 78 3.41 2.09 3.98
C THR A 78 4.72 1.53 4.52
N LEU A 79 5.19 0.40 3.98
CA LEU A 79 6.41 -0.26 4.51
C LEU A 79 7.68 0.47 4.09
N HIS A 80 7.78 0.81 2.80
CA HIS A 80 8.94 1.49 2.24
C HIS A 80 8.51 2.67 1.38
N ALA A 81 9.15 3.81 1.59
CA ALA A 81 8.82 5.05 0.90
C ALA A 81 10.08 5.78 0.43
N TRP A 82 10.10 6.18 -0.84
CA TRP A 82 11.15 6.99 -1.45
C TRP A 82 10.63 8.39 -1.79
N ARG A 83 11.53 9.37 -1.84
CA ARG A 83 11.22 10.76 -2.16
C ARG A 83 11.04 11.02 -3.64
N ASP A 84 11.83 10.38 -4.48
CA ASP A 84 11.81 10.61 -5.93
C ASP A 84 10.55 10.00 -6.56
N PRO A 85 9.68 10.77 -7.25
CA PRO A 85 8.43 10.30 -7.86
C PRO A 85 8.68 9.56 -9.19
N VAL A 86 9.48 8.48 -9.11
CA VAL A 86 9.80 7.58 -10.22
C VAL A 86 9.52 6.14 -9.82
N SER A 87 9.69 5.17 -10.73
CA SER A 87 9.52 3.75 -10.38
C SER A 87 10.40 3.35 -9.17
N PRO A 88 9.94 2.46 -8.26
CA PRO A 88 10.68 2.12 -7.03
C PRO A 88 12.14 1.71 -7.25
N HIS A 89 12.43 0.91 -8.29
CA HIS A 89 13.81 0.52 -8.60
C HIS A 89 14.71 1.70 -8.99
N LEU A 90 14.16 2.72 -9.66
CA LEU A 90 14.91 3.92 -10.01
C LEU A 90 15.10 4.83 -8.78
N ALA A 91 14.06 4.98 -7.96
CA ALA A 91 14.12 5.77 -6.73
C ALA A 91 15.16 5.18 -5.76
N ALA A 92 15.13 3.86 -5.55
CA ALA A 92 16.10 3.14 -4.73
C ALA A 92 17.56 3.38 -5.19
N ARG A 93 17.82 3.31 -6.50
CA ARG A 93 19.15 3.61 -7.04
C ARG A 93 19.58 5.05 -6.85
N ARG A 94 18.66 6.02 -7.02
CA ARG A 94 18.97 7.46 -6.89
C ARG A 94 19.17 7.89 -5.45
N GLU A 95 18.44 7.27 -4.52
CA GLU A 95 18.51 7.57 -3.10
C GLU A 95 19.54 6.71 -2.35
N GLY A 96 20.17 5.75 -3.04
CA GLY A 96 21.28 4.96 -2.51
C GLY A 96 20.87 3.87 -1.52
N TRP A 97 19.60 3.49 -1.49
CA TRP A 97 19.11 2.41 -0.63
C TRP A 97 17.96 1.65 -1.29
N SER A 98 17.93 0.34 -1.09
CA SER A 98 16.92 -0.57 -1.64
C SER A 98 16.43 -1.54 -0.58
N VAL A 99 15.25 -2.11 -0.82
CA VAL A 99 14.76 -3.31 -0.15
C VAL A 99 14.82 -4.46 -1.15
N ASP A 100 15.31 -5.62 -0.73
CA ASP A 100 15.26 -6.84 -1.54
C ASP A 100 13.88 -7.53 -1.42
N ASP A 101 13.62 -8.47 -2.32
CA ASP A 101 12.32 -9.12 -2.42
C ASP A 101 11.99 -9.96 -1.17
N ASP A 102 12.99 -10.58 -0.53
CA ASP A 102 12.81 -11.42 0.66
C ASP A 102 12.47 -10.56 1.88
N ALA A 103 13.16 -9.44 2.07
CA ALA A 103 12.88 -8.47 3.12
C ALA A 103 11.50 -7.82 2.94
N LEU A 104 11.12 -7.50 1.70
CA LEU A 104 9.79 -6.96 1.40
C LEU A 104 8.69 -7.99 1.70
N ALA A 105 8.88 -9.25 1.29
CA ALA A 105 7.93 -10.32 1.55
C ALA A 105 7.78 -10.60 3.05
N ALA A 106 8.90 -10.63 3.79
CA ALA A 106 8.89 -10.78 5.25
C ALA A 106 8.18 -9.62 5.96
N GLY A 107 8.37 -8.38 5.49
CA GLY A 107 7.66 -7.21 6.00
C GLY A 107 6.14 -7.31 5.79
N ILE A 108 5.71 -7.72 4.59
CA ILE A 108 4.29 -7.97 4.29
C ILE A 108 3.74 -9.10 5.17
N GLU A 109 4.45 -10.21 5.31
CA GLU A 109 4.03 -11.35 6.12
C GLU A 109 3.91 -10.97 7.61
N GLY A 110 4.89 -10.27 8.15
CA GLY A 110 4.87 -9.75 9.51
C GLY A 110 3.68 -8.83 9.75
N TRP A 111 3.43 -7.91 8.81
CA TRP A 111 2.26 -7.04 8.87
C TRP A 111 0.95 -7.82 8.84
N LEU A 112 0.80 -8.77 7.91
CA LEU A 112 -0.40 -9.62 7.80
C LEU A 112 -0.66 -10.39 9.11
N ARG A 113 0.38 -10.94 9.74
CA ARG A 113 0.29 -11.71 10.99
C ARG A 113 0.07 -10.84 12.23
N GLY A 114 0.54 -9.60 12.24
CA GLY A 114 0.49 -8.70 13.41
C GLY A 114 -0.91 -8.39 13.96
N ARG A 115 -1.99 -8.82 13.30
CA ARG A 115 -3.38 -8.65 13.75
C ARG A 115 -4.12 -9.99 13.95
N ALA A 116 -3.43 -11.13 13.81
CA ALA A 116 -3.98 -12.46 14.05
C ALA A 116 -3.91 -12.89 15.53
N ALA A 117 -3.45 -11.99 16.41
CA ALA A 117 -3.41 -12.16 17.87
C ALA A 117 -4.45 -11.26 18.55
#